data_AF-A0A965RYI0-F1
#
_entry.id   AF-A0A965RYI0-F1
#
_cell.length_a   1.000
_cell.length_b   1.000
_cell.length_c   1.000
_cell.angle_alpha   90.00
_cell.angle_beta   90.00
_cell.angle_gamma   90.00
#
_symmetry.space_group_name_H-M   'P 1'
#
loop_
_entity.id
_entity.type
_entity.pdbx_description
1 polymer ?
#
loop_
_entity_poly.entity_id
_entity_poly.type
_entity_poly.pdbx_seq_one_letter_code
_entity_poly.pdbx_strand_id
1 'polypeptide(L)'
;MLILVLGSNYFMLFFGWEGVGICSYLLIGFHYSDEQKGMLNGIAARKAFIMNRIGDLGLLIGLFLILAQFGTLEYNELADKILVEGIKPTTWMMFGITICLFIGATGKSAQIP
;
A
#
# COMPACT_ATOMS: atom_id res chain seq x y z
N MET A 1 0.46 7.85 9.79
CA MET A 1 0.50 8.94 8.79
C MET A 1 1.88 9.58 8.67
N LEU A 2 2.46 10.13 9.74
CA LEU A 2 3.81 10.74 9.66
C LEU A 2 4.89 9.78 9.13
N ILE A 3 4.88 8.53 9.59
CA ILE A 3 5.77 7.47 9.08
C ILE A 3 5.62 7.24 7.57
N LEU A 4 4.40 7.36 7.04
CA LEU A 4 4.12 7.17 5.61
C LEU A 4 4.72 8.31 4.79
N VAL A 5 4.57 9.55 5.26
CA VAL A 5 5.03 10.76 4.54
C VAL A 5 6.55 10.96 4.67
N LEU A 6 7.12 10.66 5.85
CA LEU A 6 8.53 10.85 6.15
C LEU A 6 9.37 9.59 5.89
N GLY A 7 8.76 8.51 5.41
CA GLY A 7 9.49 7.28 5.08
C GLY A 7 10.48 7.53 3.95
N SER A 8 11.72 7.08 4.13
CA SER A 8 12.81 7.28 3.16
C SER A 8 12.92 6.18 2.10
N ASN A 9 12.11 5.13 2.22
CA ASN A 9 12.13 3.97 1.32
C ASN A 9 10.75 3.32 1.19
N TYR A 10 10.59 2.46 0.19
CA TYR A 10 9.31 1.79 -0.08
C TYR A 10 8.88 0.84 1.06
N PHE A 11 9.83 0.29 1.83
CA PHE A 11 9.51 -0.55 2.98
C PHE A 11 8.83 0.24 4.10
N MET A 12 9.37 1.41 4.44
CA MET A 12 8.80 2.31 5.45
C MET A 12 7.47 2.88 4.99
N LEU A 13 7.32 3.13 3.69
CA LEU A 13 6.02 3.46 3.09
C LEU A 13 5.02 2.34 3.37
N PHE A 14 5.32 1.07 3.03
CA PHE A 14 4.42 -0.06 3.28
C PHE A 14 4.08 -0.21 4.77
N PHE A 15 5.07 -0.05 5.65
CA PHE A 15 4.86 -0.10 7.09
C PHE A 15 3.90 1.00 7.58
N GLY A 16 4.11 2.25 7.15
CA GLY A 16 3.21 3.36 7.44
C GLY A 16 1.81 3.17 6.85
N TRP A 17 1.73 2.55 5.69
CA TRP A 17 0.51 2.24 4.95
C TRP A 17 -0.38 1.25 5.69
N GLU A 18 0.21 0.16 6.18
CA GLU A 18 -0.45 -0.84 7.02
C GLU A 18 -0.90 -0.25 8.36
N GLY A 19 -0.02 0.53 9.00
CA GLY A 19 -0.35 1.22 10.25
C GLY A 19 -1.57 2.13 10.12
N VAL A 20 -1.68 2.88 9.00
CA VAL A 20 -2.88 3.69 8.72
C VAL A 20 -4.12 2.81 8.53
N GLY A 21 -4.00 1.64 7.90
CA GLY A 21 -5.10 0.69 7.72
C GLY A 21 -5.65 0.15 9.04
N ILE A 22 -4.76 -0.21 9.97
CA ILE A 22 -5.12 -0.68 11.31
C ILE A 22 -5.83 0.43 12.11
N CYS A 23 -5.27 1.64 12.12
CA CYS A 23 -5.89 2.76 12.82
C CYS A 23 -7.30 3.07 12.28
N SER A 24 -7.48 3.05 10.95
CA SER A 24 -8.80 3.24 10.33
C SER A 24 -9.79 2.14 10.74
N TYR A 25 -9.36 0.87 10.75
CA TYR A 25 -10.20 -0.24 11.21
C TYR A 25 -10.69 -0.03 12.65
N LEU A 26 -9.78 0.31 13.55
CA LEU A 26 -10.09 0.53 14.98
C LEU A 26 -11.02 1.73 15.18
N LEU A 27 -10.83 2.82 14.43
CA LEU A 27 -11.67 4.01 14.53
C LEU A 27 -13.08 3.79 13.95
N ILE A 28 -13.21 3.09 12.82
CA ILE A 28 -14.52 2.75 12.25
C ILE A 28 -15.28 1.82 13.19
N GLY A 29 -14.60 0.86 13.80
CA GLY A 29 -15.17 -0.11 14.74
C GLY A 29 -15.29 0.39 16.19
N PHE A 30 -14.96 1.65 16.48
CA PHE A 30 -14.76 2.13 17.86
C PHE A 30 -16.01 1.95 18.76
N HIS A 31 -17.20 2.25 18.24
CA HIS A 31 -18.46 2.08 18.96
C HIS A 31 -19.03 0.66 18.79
N TYR A 32 -18.26 -0.35 19.17
CA TYR A 32 -18.65 -1.76 19.02
C TYR A 32 -19.66 -2.22 20.09
N SER A 33 -19.72 -1.56 21.25
CA SER A 33 -20.64 -1.88 22.35
C SER A 33 -22.03 -1.24 22.24
N ASP A 34 -22.28 -0.48 21.17
CA ASP A 34 -23.59 0.13 20.93
C ASP A 34 -24.63 -0.96 20.61
N GLU A 35 -25.75 -1.00 21.36
CA GLU A 35 -26.79 -2.03 21.22
C GLU A 35 -27.47 -2.04 19.85
N GLN A 36 -27.56 -0.88 19.18
CA GLN A 36 -28.25 -0.75 17.90
C GLN A 36 -27.27 -0.80 16.72
N LYS A 37 -26.08 -0.21 16.87
CA LYS A 37 -25.14 0.03 15.77
C LYS A 37 -23.82 -0.73 15.89
N GLY A 38 -23.52 -1.33 17.04
CA GLY A 38 -22.22 -1.98 17.29
C GLY A 38 -21.88 -3.06 16.27
N MET A 39 -22.84 -3.91 15.94
CA MET A 39 -22.70 -4.93 14.90
C MET A 39 -22.46 -4.32 13.51
N LEU A 40 -23.20 -3.26 13.15
CA LEU A 40 -23.07 -2.59 11.86
C LEU A 40 -21.71 -1.90 11.71
N ASN A 41 -21.22 -1.25 12.77
CA ASN A 41 -19.91 -0.62 12.83
C ASN A 41 -18.79 -1.66 12.65
N GLY A 42 -18.91 -2.81 13.32
CA GLY A 42 -17.97 -3.92 13.17
C GLY A 42 -17.94 -4.49 11.74
N ILE A 43 -19.10 -4.65 11.10
CA ILE A 43 -19.19 -5.09 9.70
C ILE A 43 -18.55 -4.05 8.76
N ALA A 44 -18.81 -2.76 8.97
CA ALA A 44 -18.24 -1.68 8.19
C ALA A 44 -16.71 -1.61 8.34
N ALA A 45 -16.20 -1.70 9.57
CA ALA A 45 -14.77 -1.75 9.85
C ALA A 45 -14.11 -2.94 9.15
N ARG A 46 -14.69 -4.13 9.29
CA ARG A 46 -14.19 -5.34 8.63
C ARG A 46 -14.15 -5.18 7.11
N LYS A 47 -15.21 -4.64 6.49
CA LYS A 47 -15.24 -4.39 5.05
C LYS A 47 -14.13 -3.41 4.63
N ALA A 48 -14.00 -2.29 5.34
CA ALA A 48 -12.97 -1.29 5.06
C ALA A 48 -11.56 -1.89 5.15
N PHE A 49 -11.30 -2.72 6.17
CA PHE A 49 -9.99 -3.35 6.35
C PHE A 49 -9.69 -4.41 5.27
N ILE A 50 -10.67 -5.22 4.88
CA ILE A 50 -10.50 -6.20 3.80
C ILE A 50 -10.22 -5.49 2.47
N MET A 51 -11.00 -4.48 2.11
CA MET A 51 -10.79 -3.74 0.85
C MET A 51 -9.42 -3.06 0.82
N ASN A 52 -9.00 -2.49 1.96
CA ASN A 52 -7.65 -1.94 2.10
C ASN A 52 -6.57 -3.01 1.86
N ARG A 53 -6.74 -4.20 2.46
CA ARG A 53 -5.74 -5.27 2.37
C ARG A 53 -5.60 -5.86 0.97
N ILE A 54 -6.67 -5.85 0.19
CA ILE A 54 -6.62 -6.23 -1.24
C ILE A 54 -5.73 -5.26 -2.01
N GLY A 55 -5.85 -3.95 -1.76
CA GLY A 55 -4.94 -2.95 -2.32
C GLY A 55 -3.50 -3.16 -1.87
N ASP A 56 -3.30 -3.41 -0.57
CA ASP A 56 -1.96 -3.61 0.02
C ASP A 56 -1.23 -4.83 -0.58
N LEU A 57 -1.96 -5.86 -1.02
CA LEU A 57 -1.39 -6.98 -1.79
C LEU A 57 -0.79 -6.52 -3.12
N GLY A 58 -1.48 -5.63 -3.85
CA GLY A 58 -0.95 -5.02 -5.07
C GLY A 58 0.33 -4.26 -4.82
N LEU A 59 0.36 -3.43 -3.76
CA LEU A 59 1.57 -2.72 -3.33
C LEU A 59 2.71 -3.69 -2.99
N LEU A 60 2.42 -4.76 -2.24
CA LEU A 60 3.41 -5.77 -1.82
C LEU A 60 4.01 -6.53 -3.01
N ILE A 61 3.19 -6.89 -4.00
CA ILE A 61 3.68 -7.50 -5.24
C ILE A 61 4.57 -6.50 -6.00
N GLY A 62 4.17 -5.24 -6.10
CA GLY A 62 4.97 -4.18 -6.71
C GLY A 62 6.34 -4.02 -6.04
N LEU A 63 6.37 -4.01 -4.71
CA LEU A 63 7.60 -4.00 -3.89
C LEU A 63 8.52 -5.18 -4.22
N PHE A 64 7.98 -6.40 -4.28
CA PHE A 64 8.79 -7.58 -4.61
C PHE A 64 9.33 -7.55 -6.03
N LEU A 65 8.56 -7.03 -7.00
CA LEU A 65 9.04 -6.86 -8.38
C LEU A 65 10.16 -5.82 -8.46
N ILE A 66 10.04 -4.70 -7.73
CA ILE A 66 11.12 -3.70 -7.62
C ILE A 66 12.37 -4.34 -7.03
N LEU A 67 12.23 -5.07 -5.91
CA LEU A 67 13.34 -5.74 -5.27
C LEU A 67 13.99 -6.78 -6.20
N ALA A 68 13.20 -7.57 -6.92
CA ALA A 68 13.71 -8.58 -7.85
C ALA A 68 14.46 -7.98 -9.05
N GLN A 69 14.02 -6.82 -9.54
CA GLN A 69 14.60 -6.19 -10.73
C GLN A 69 15.78 -5.27 -10.42
N PHE A 70 15.72 -4.53 -9.30
CA PHE A 70 16.69 -3.48 -8.97
C PHE A 70 17.49 -3.78 -7.70
N GLY A 71 17.09 -4.76 -6.89
CA GLY A 71 17.81 -5.16 -5.67
C GLY A 71 17.77 -4.15 -4.53
N THR A 72 16.96 -3.10 -4.63
CA THR A 72 16.86 -2.03 -3.62
C THR A 72 15.41 -1.55 -3.48
N LEU A 73 15.09 -1.04 -2.30
CA LEU A 73 13.83 -0.35 -1.99
C LEU A 73 14.05 1.11 -1.61
N GLU A 74 15.28 1.60 -1.65
CA GLU A 74 15.63 2.99 -1.39
C GLU A 74 15.27 3.86 -2.60
N TYR A 75 14.58 4.99 -2.39
CA TYR A 75 14.09 5.83 -3.48
C TYR A 75 15.23 6.40 -4.34
N ASN A 76 16.28 6.89 -3.68
CA ASN A 76 17.41 7.51 -4.36
C ASN A 76 18.20 6.49 -5.17
N GLU A 77 18.50 5.33 -4.58
CA GLU A 77 19.23 4.27 -5.28
C GLU A 77 18.43 3.69 -6.46
N LEU A 78 17.11 3.56 -6.31
CA LEU A 78 16.24 3.16 -7.42
C LEU A 78 16.27 4.20 -8.56
N ALA A 79 16.20 5.49 -8.22
CA ALA A 79 16.27 6.57 -9.20
C ALA A 79 17.63 6.58 -9.93
N ASP A 80 18.73 6.41 -9.20
CA ASP A 80 20.08 6.35 -9.77
C ASP A 80 20.25 5.14 -10.71
N LYS A 81 19.75 3.96 -10.33
CA LYS A 81 19.75 2.76 -11.18
C LYS A 81 19.00 2.93 -12.50
N ILE A 82 17.90 3.69 -12.48
CA ILE A 82 17.09 3.96 -13.67
C ILE A 82 17.73 5.04 -14.55
N LEU A 83 18.21 6.13 -13.95
CA LEU A 83 18.65 7.34 -14.67
C LEU A 83 20.12 7.31 -15.07
N VAL A 84 21.00 6.76 -14.22
CA VAL A 84 22.45 6.80 -14.39
C VAL A 84 22.97 5.48 -14.96
N GLU A 85 22.62 4.36 -14.34
CA GLU A 85 23.04 3.03 -14.80
C GLU A 85 22.26 2.58 -16.04
N GLY A 86 21.13 3.23 -16.33
CA GLY A 86 20.33 2.95 -17.51
C GLY A 86 19.71 1.54 -17.50
N ILE A 87 19.51 0.95 -16.31
CA ILE A 87 18.83 -0.34 -16.18
C ILE A 87 17.39 -0.12 -16.65
N LYS A 88 17.09 -0.61 -17.85
CA LYS A 88 15.76 -0.61 -18.44
C LYS A 88 15.18 -2.01 -18.32
N PRO A 89 14.24 -2.24 -17.38
CA PRO A 89 13.52 -3.50 -17.35
C PRO A 89 12.76 -3.72 -18.65
N THR A 90 12.33 -4.95 -18.89
CA THR A 90 11.40 -5.22 -19.99
C THR A 90 10.14 -4.37 -19.83
N THR A 91 9.51 -3.98 -20.93
CA THR A 91 8.26 -3.20 -20.92
C THR A 91 7.19 -3.85 -20.03
N TRP A 92 7.12 -5.18 -20.05
CA TRP A 92 6.21 -5.95 -19.21
C TRP A 92 6.52 -5.85 -17.72
N MET A 93 7.81 -5.85 -17.33
CA MET A 93 8.21 -5.68 -15.93
C MET A 93 7.87 -4.27 -15.43
N MET A 94 8.17 -3.22 -16.21
CA MET A 94 7.81 -1.84 -15.86
C MET A 94 6.30 -1.67 -15.73
N PHE A 95 5.54 -2.23 -16.67
CA PHE A 95 4.07 -2.22 -16.60
C PHE A 95 3.59 -2.95 -15.35
N GLY A 96 4.13 -4.14 -15.06
CA GLY A 96 3.79 -4.92 -13.87
C GLY A 96 4.05 -4.17 -12.56
N ILE A 97 5.22 -3.53 -12.43
CA ILE A 97 5.55 -2.71 -11.26
C ILE A 97 4.56 -1.55 -11.11
N THR A 98 4.37 -0.76 -12.18
CA THR A 98 3.55 0.45 -12.13
C THR A 98 2.07 0.15 -11.89
N ILE A 99 1.51 -0.90 -12.50
CA ILE A 99 0.11 -1.28 -12.27
C ILE A 99 -0.10 -1.83 -10.86
N CYS A 100 0.85 -2.59 -10.31
CA CYS A 100 0.79 -3.08 -8.93
C CYS A 100 0.81 -1.94 -7.91
N LEU A 101 1.71 -0.96 -8.09
CA LEU A 101 1.74 0.24 -7.25
C LEU A 101 0.45 1.05 -7.37
N PHE A 102 -0.09 1.18 -8.59
CA PHE A 102 -1.35 1.87 -8.84
C PHE A 102 -2.52 1.20 -8.12
N ILE A 103 -2.64 -0.13 -8.18
CA ILE A 103 -3.65 -0.91 -7.45
C ILE A 103 -3.55 -0.70 -5.94
N GLY A 104 -2.33 -0.58 -5.40
CA GLY A 104 -2.12 -0.18 -4.00
C GLY A 104 -2.73 1.19 -3.69
N ALA A 105 -2.43 2.18 -4.53
CA ALA A 105 -2.93 3.54 -4.37
C ALA A 105 -4.46 3.64 -4.51
N THR A 106 -5.06 2.90 -5.45
CA THR A 106 -6.53 2.87 -5.63
C THR A 106 -7.24 2.29 -4.42
N GLY A 107 -6.70 1.21 -3.84
CA GLY A 107 -7.25 0.58 -2.64
C GLY A 107 -7.30 1.51 -1.42
N LYS A 108 -6.25 2.30 -1.17
CA LYS A 108 -6.26 3.31 -0.09
C LYS A 108 -7.16 4.50 -0.37
N SER A 109 -7.26 4.90 -1.63
CA SER A 109 -7.95 6.12 -2.04
C SER A 109 -9.43 5.89 -2.36
N ALA A 110 -9.95 4.68 -2.07
CA ALA A 110 -11.34 4.28 -2.34
C ALA A 110 -11.78 4.57 -3.79
N GLN A 111 -10.89 4.28 -4.75
CA GLN A 111 -11.22 4.39 -6.17
C GLN A 111 -11.95 3.14 -6.64
N ILE A 112 -12.62 3.24 -7.80
CA ILE A 112 -13.33 2.12 -8.45
C ILE A 112 -12.37 0.90 -8.58
N PRO A 113 -12.84 -0.33 -8.35
CA PRO A 113 -14.21 -0.76 -8.06
C PRO A 113 -14.73 -0.48 -6.65
#